data_AF-A0A1I3YL29-F1
#
_entry.id   AF-A0A1I3YL29-F1
#
_cell.length_a   1.000
_cell.length_b   1.000
_cell.length_c   1.000
_cell.angle_alpha   90.00
_cell.angle_beta   90.00
_cell.angle_gamma   90.00
#
_symmetry.space_group_name_H-M   'P 1'
#
loop_
_entity.id
_entity.type
_entity.pdbx_description
1 polymer ?
#
loop_
_entity_poly.entity_id
_entity_poly.type
_entity_poly.pdbx_seq_one_letter_code
_entity_poly.pdbx_strand_id
1 'polypeptide(L)'
;MPCEKIMLIRHAERPSPDKTIRGVGLSGEKDKESLTVRGWQRAGALVRYFAPLGDHFAHPALATPHVLYACKAGPQAPSLRPQHTLLPLADFLRGRNNAAFNRDFYEGEEKALVEAVLGAPGPAVIAWKHNTLPLIANLILGDTSAPQSWPFSRVDMVWVFDRLSGGWTMIQVPQLLLAGDSDELFA
;
A
#
# COMPACT_ATOMS: atom_id res chain seq x y z
N MET A 1 -11.20 16.61 -10.08
CA MET A 1 -11.58 16.73 -8.66
C MET A 1 -10.38 16.31 -7.84
N PRO A 2 -10.10 16.95 -6.70
CA PRO A 2 -8.96 16.55 -5.88
C PRO A 2 -9.26 15.22 -5.17
N CYS A 3 -8.22 14.55 -4.68
CA CYS A 3 -8.38 13.25 -4.03
C CYS A 3 -9.20 13.39 -2.74
N GLU A 4 -10.18 12.50 -2.55
CA GLU A 4 -11.04 12.48 -1.36
C GLU A 4 -10.73 11.30 -0.44
N LYS A 5 -10.02 10.27 -0.94
CA LYS A 5 -9.68 9.06 -0.19
C LYS A 5 -8.31 8.53 -0.55
N ILE A 6 -7.49 8.28 0.47
CA ILE A 6 -6.16 7.69 0.31
C ILE A 6 -6.10 6.41 1.16
N MET A 7 -5.61 5.32 0.61
CA MET A 7 -5.40 4.06 1.31
C MET A 7 -3.91 3.77 1.32
N LEU A 8 -3.30 3.77 2.50
CA LEU A 8 -1.87 3.57 2.67
C LEU A 8 -1.60 2.18 3.24
N ILE A 9 -0.73 1.43 2.57
CA ILE A 9 -0.30 0.10 2.98
C ILE A 9 1.22 0.01 2.98
N ARG A 10 1.75 -0.87 3.81
CA ARG A 10 3.11 -1.38 3.63
C ARG A 10 3.16 -2.33 2.43
N HIS A 11 4.34 -2.46 1.81
CA HIS A 11 4.64 -3.64 0.99
C HIS A 11 4.34 -4.96 1.73
N ALA A 12 3.96 -5.99 0.98
CA ALA A 12 3.68 -7.33 1.47
C ALA A 12 4.95 -8.08 1.94
N GLU A 13 4.79 -9.35 2.33
CA GLU A 13 5.78 -10.16 3.03
C GLU A 13 7.13 -10.22 2.30
N ARG A 14 8.18 -9.84 3.04
CA ARG A 14 9.57 -9.78 2.57
C ARG A 14 10.38 -11.02 2.98
N PRO A 15 11.49 -11.29 2.29
CA PRO A 15 12.43 -12.35 2.70
C PRO A 15 12.89 -12.16 4.14
N SER A 16 13.04 -13.28 4.86
CA SER A 16 13.47 -13.27 6.25
C SER A 16 14.97 -12.92 6.36
N PRO A 17 15.41 -12.25 7.43
CA PRO A 17 16.82 -11.87 7.62
C PRO A 17 17.79 -13.07 7.61
N ASP A 18 17.35 -14.21 8.15
CA ASP A 18 18.07 -15.49 8.20
C ASP A 18 18.06 -16.25 6.85
N LYS A 19 17.38 -15.72 5.82
CA LYS A 19 17.28 -16.27 4.46
C LYS A 19 16.60 -17.65 4.36
N THR A 20 15.87 -18.06 5.40
CA THR A 20 15.04 -19.28 5.38
C THR A 20 13.81 -19.10 4.48
N ILE A 21 13.19 -17.91 4.52
CA ILE A 21 12.15 -17.49 3.58
C ILE A 21 12.78 -16.57 2.55
N ARG A 22 12.72 -16.99 1.28
CA ARG A 22 13.35 -16.29 0.14
C ARG A 22 12.34 -15.51 -0.67
N GLY A 23 12.83 -14.46 -1.31
CA GLY A 23 12.05 -13.72 -2.29
C GLY A 23 12.08 -14.42 -3.63
N VAL A 24 11.01 -14.23 -4.39
CA VAL A 24 10.75 -14.91 -5.65
C VAL A 24 10.23 -13.87 -6.63
N GLY A 25 10.79 -13.81 -7.83
CA GLY A 25 10.32 -12.94 -8.90
C GLY A 25 9.06 -13.48 -9.57
N LEU A 26 8.57 -12.77 -10.58
CA LEU A 26 7.31 -13.11 -11.28
C LEU A 26 7.36 -14.47 -11.98
N SER A 27 8.53 -14.89 -12.48
CA SER A 27 8.72 -16.19 -13.13
C SER A 27 9.10 -17.32 -12.18
N GLY A 28 9.08 -17.09 -10.86
CA GLY A 28 9.40 -18.12 -9.86
C GLY A 28 10.89 -18.25 -9.53
N GLU A 29 11.74 -17.44 -10.14
CA GLU A 29 13.18 -17.37 -9.87
C GLU A 29 13.47 -16.69 -8.53
N LYS A 30 14.60 -17.05 -7.92
CA LYS A 30 15.03 -16.44 -6.66
C LYS A 30 15.41 -14.97 -6.89
N ASP A 31 14.75 -14.07 -6.16
CA ASP A 31 15.09 -12.65 -6.15
C ASP A 31 14.94 -12.07 -4.73
N LYS A 32 16.04 -11.52 -4.20
CA LYS A 32 16.08 -10.94 -2.83
C LYS A 32 15.31 -9.62 -2.71
N GLU A 33 15.09 -8.91 -3.81
CA GLU A 33 14.40 -7.61 -3.82
C GLU A 33 12.89 -7.76 -4.03
N SER A 34 12.44 -8.96 -4.41
CA SER A 34 11.04 -9.31 -4.57
C SER A 34 10.34 -9.71 -3.27
N LEU A 35 9.03 -9.93 -3.38
CA LEU A 35 8.19 -10.51 -2.36
C LEU A 35 8.52 -11.99 -2.16
N THR A 36 8.15 -12.53 -1.01
CA THR A 36 8.11 -13.98 -0.79
C THR A 36 6.91 -14.60 -1.50
N VAL A 37 6.84 -15.93 -1.56
CA VAL A 37 5.62 -16.63 -2.05
C VAL A 37 4.38 -16.15 -1.31
N ARG A 38 4.45 -16.03 0.02
CA ARG A 38 3.35 -15.49 0.84
C ARG A 38 3.02 -14.04 0.48
N GLY A 39 4.04 -13.22 0.21
CA GLY A 39 3.85 -11.84 -0.21
C GLY A 39 3.11 -11.73 -1.54
N TRP A 40 3.39 -12.62 -2.49
CA TRP A 40 2.62 -12.71 -3.74
C TRP A 40 1.18 -13.18 -3.54
N GLN A 41 0.94 -14.11 -2.59
CA GLN A 41 -0.43 -14.49 -2.20
C GLN A 41 -1.21 -13.27 -1.69
N ARG A 42 -0.61 -12.45 -0.82
CA ARG A 42 -1.23 -11.20 -0.35
C ARG A 42 -1.45 -10.23 -1.51
N ALA A 43 -0.45 -10.00 -2.35
CA ALA A 43 -0.55 -9.12 -3.51
C ALA A 43 -1.72 -9.51 -4.44
N GLY A 44 -1.94 -10.82 -4.65
CA GLY A 44 -3.10 -11.32 -5.37
C GLY A 44 -4.43 -11.10 -4.62
N ALA A 45 -4.46 -11.35 -3.31
CA ALA A 45 -5.66 -11.15 -2.48
C ALA A 45 -6.09 -9.66 -2.42
N LEU A 46 -5.14 -8.73 -2.47
CA LEU A 46 -5.42 -7.29 -2.51
C LEU A 46 -6.26 -6.88 -3.72
N VAL A 47 -6.25 -7.65 -4.81
CA VAL A 47 -7.08 -7.40 -6.00
C VAL A 47 -8.56 -7.36 -5.63
N ARG A 48 -9.06 -8.39 -4.93
CA ARG A 48 -10.47 -8.45 -4.54
C ARG A 48 -10.80 -7.70 -3.27
N TYR A 49 -9.79 -7.41 -2.45
CA TYR A 49 -9.95 -6.52 -1.31
C TYR A 49 -10.25 -5.07 -1.74
N PHE A 50 -9.49 -4.54 -2.70
CA PHE A 50 -9.70 -3.18 -3.21
C PHE A 50 -10.65 -3.11 -4.41
N ALA A 51 -10.87 -4.21 -5.12
CA ALA A 51 -11.78 -4.27 -6.27
C ALA A 51 -12.71 -5.49 -6.17
N PRO A 52 -13.60 -5.53 -5.15
CA PRO A 52 -14.51 -6.65 -4.94
C PRO A 52 -15.48 -6.83 -6.10
N LEU A 53 -16.09 -8.01 -6.17
CA LEU A 53 -17.18 -8.30 -7.09
C LEU A 53 -18.45 -7.58 -6.61
N GLY A 54 -19.16 -6.93 -7.54
CA GLY A 54 -20.38 -6.19 -7.22
C GLY A 54 -20.19 -5.00 -6.28
N ASP A 55 -18.95 -4.53 -6.10
CA ASP A 55 -18.58 -3.41 -5.22
C ASP A 55 -18.97 -3.60 -3.74
N HIS A 56 -19.05 -4.87 -3.31
CA HIS A 56 -19.25 -5.24 -1.91
C HIS A 56 -17.92 -5.31 -1.15
N PHE A 57 -17.55 -4.22 -0.50
CA PHE A 57 -16.32 -4.14 0.29
C PHE A 57 -16.41 -4.88 1.61
N ALA A 58 -15.29 -5.46 2.05
CA ALA A 58 -15.15 -6.06 3.38
C ALA A 58 -15.27 -5.01 4.51
N HIS A 59 -14.99 -3.75 4.21
CA HIS A 59 -15.11 -2.64 5.14
C HIS A 59 -15.60 -1.38 4.40
N PRO A 60 -16.58 -0.62 4.94
CA PRO A 60 -17.21 0.52 4.23
C PRO A 60 -16.27 1.70 3.96
N ALA A 61 -15.15 1.80 4.68
CA ALA A 61 -14.17 2.85 4.45
C ALA A 61 -13.27 2.62 3.22
N LEU A 62 -13.26 1.40 2.66
CA LEU A 62 -12.46 1.08 1.49
C LEU A 62 -13.10 1.62 0.21
N ALA A 63 -12.29 1.80 -0.83
CA ALA A 63 -12.78 2.10 -2.16
C ALA A 63 -11.90 1.45 -3.22
N THR A 64 -12.42 1.35 -4.44
CA THR A 64 -11.61 0.97 -5.59
C THR A 64 -10.74 2.13 -6.04
N PRO A 65 -9.40 1.98 -6.06
CA PRO A 65 -8.51 3.07 -6.45
C PRO A 65 -8.58 3.35 -7.96
N HIS A 66 -8.38 4.62 -8.31
CA HIS A 66 -8.17 5.11 -9.69
C HIS A 66 -6.69 5.37 -9.98
N VAL A 67 -5.87 5.44 -8.94
CA VAL A 67 -4.42 5.56 -9.07
C VAL A 67 -3.72 4.77 -7.97
N LEU A 68 -2.61 4.16 -8.34
CA LEU A 68 -1.74 3.39 -7.47
C LEU A 68 -0.38 4.05 -7.45
N TYR A 69 0.20 4.22 -6.26
CA TYR A 69 1.56 4.71 -6.07
C TYR A 69 2.38 3.65 -5.37
N ALA A 70 3.57 3.36 -5.89
CA ALA A 70 4.53 2.50 -5.21
C ALA A 70 5.93 3.10 -5.22
N CYS A 71 6.67 2.86 -4.14
CA CYS A 71 8.07 3.27 -4.05
C CYS A 71 8.87 2.76 -5.24
N LYS A 72 9.52 3.68 -5.93
CA LYS A 72 10.49 3.39 -6.97
C LYS A 72 11.69 2.70 -6.34
N ALA A 73 12.13 1.61 -6.96
CA ALA A 73 13.38 0.96 -6.62
C ALA A 73 14.52 1.82 -7.18
N GLY A 74 15.47 2.18 -6.33
CA GLY A 74 16.66 2.94 -6.71
C GLY A 74 17.94 2.17 -6.38
N PRO A 75 19.12 2.62 -6.87
CA PRO A 75 20.39 1.96 -6.59
C PRO A 75 20.69 1.79 -5.09
N GLN A 76 20.34 2.77 -4.27
CA GLN A 76 20.53 2.78 -2.82
C GLN A 76 19.42 2.02 -2.07
N ALA A 77 18.27 1.86 -2.71
CA ALA A 77 17.04 1.32 -2.16
C ALA A 77 16.38 0.36 -3.18
N PRO A 78 16.98 -0.81 -3.46
CA PRO A 78 16.64 -1.63 -4.63
C PRO A 78 15.36 -2.47 -4.48
N SER A 79 14.70 -2.41 -3.34
CA SER A 79 13.53 -3.23 -3.02
C SER A 79 12.37 -2.99 -4.00
N LEU A 80 12.01 -4.01 -4.77
CA LEU A 80 10.85 -4.03 -5.68
C LEU A 80 9.52 -4.29 -4.96
N ARG A 81 9.58 -4.68 -3.68
CA ARG A 81 8.43 -5.12 -2.87
C ARG A 81 7.22 -4.19 -2.90
N PRO A 82 7.36 -2.85 -2.76
CA PRO A 82 6.20 -1.95 -2.86
C PRO A 82 5.51 -2.04 -4.22
N GLN A 83 6.28 -2.12 -5.31
CA GLN A 83 5.74 -2.24 -6.66
C GLN A 83 5.10 -3.61 -6.88
N HIS A 84 5.78 -4.69 -6.47
CA HIS A 84 5.26 -6.05 -6.57
C HIS A 84 4.00 -6.28 -5.73
N THR A 85 3.83 -5.54 -4.63
CA THR A 85 2.61 -5.60 -3.79
C THR A 85 1.38 -5.10 -4.54
N LEU A 86 1.53 -4.05 -5.34
CA LEU A 86 0.42 -3.45 -6.09
C LEU A 86 0.30 -3.96 -7.53
N LEU A 87 1.31 -4.64 -8.04
CA LEU A 87 1.36 -5.05 -9.45
C LEU A 87 0.10 -5.83 -9.89
N PRO A 88 -0.36 -6.89 -9.17
CA PRO A 88 -1.58 -7.60 -9.58
C PRO A 88 -2.83 -6.71 -9.58
N LEU A 89 -2.96 -5.81 -8.60
CA LEU A 89 -4.07 -4.87 -8.52
C LEU A 89 -4.01 -3.84 -9.66
N ALA A 90 -2.82 -3.32 -9.98
CA ALA A 90 -2.62 -2.39 -11.08
C ALA A 90 -3.03 -2.99 -12.43
N ASP A 91 -2.59 -4.22 -12.71
CA ASP A 91 -2.93 -4.91 -13.95
C ASP A 91 -4.44 -5.16 -14.06
N PHE A 92 -5.08 -5.56 -12.96
CA PHE A 92 -6.54 -5.75 -12.92
C PHE A 92 -7.30 -4.43 -13.15
N LEU A 93 -6.91 -3.35 -12.47
CA LEU A 93 -7.62 -2.07 -12.54
C LEU A 93 -7.37 -1.32 -13.86
N ARG A 94 -6.22 -1.54 -14.52
CA ARG A 94 -5.99 -1.03 -15.87
C ARG A 94 -7.09 -1.49 -16.84
N GLY A 95 -7.49 -2.76 -16.76
CA GLY A 95 -8.60 -3.30 -17.56
C GLY A 95 -9.99 -2.87 -17.09
N ARG A 96 -10.15 -2.52 -15.81
CA ARG A 96 -11.45 -2.19 -15.19
C ARG A 96 -11.83 -0.72 -15.29
N ASN A 97 -10.92 0.19 -14.93
CA ASN A 97 -11.16 1.64 -14.87
C ASN A 97 -9.98 2.47 -15.37
N ASN A 98 -9.05 1.87 -16.13
CA ASN A 98 -7.83 2.52 -16.64
C ASN A 98 -6.98 3.16 -15.52
N ALA A 99 -6.91 2.54 -14.34
CA ALA A 99 -6.14 3.08 -13.24
C ALA A 99 -4.66 3.24 -13.59
N ALA A 100 -4.09 4.40 -13.22
CA ALA A 100 -2.67 4.66 -13.40
C ALA A 100 -1.83 3.96 -12.31
N PHE A 101 -0.65 3.47 -12.68
CA PHE A 101 0.32 2.91 -11.73
C PHE A 101 1.62 3.72 -11.74
N ASN A 102 1.67 4.70 -10.84
CA ASN A 102 2.81 5.60 -10.67
C ASN A 102 3.90 4.94 -9.80
N ARG A 103 5.12 4.96 -10.31
CA ARG A 103 6.32 4.39 -9.66
C ARG A 103 7.49 5.36 -9.79
N ASP A 104 7.21 6.66 -9.73
CA ASP A 104 8.17 7.69 -10.09
C ASP A 104 8.96 8.22 -8.88
N PHE A 105 8.41 8.07 -7.67
CA PHE A 105 8.96 8.60 -6.43
C PHE A 105 9.82 7.57 -5.68
N TYR A 106 11.01 7.98 -5.25
CA TYR A 106 11.93 7.22 -4.42
C TYR A 106 11.64 7.38 -2.91
N GLU A 107 12.24 6.50 -2.10
CA GLU A 107 12.39 6.76 -0.66
C GLU A 107 13.14 8.08 -0.44
N GLY A 108 12.61 8.94 0.44
CA GLY A 108 13.10 10.31 0.63
C GLY A 108 12.31 11.37 -0.15
N GLU A 109 11.47 10.97 -1.11
CA GLU A 109 10.60 11.88 -1.88
C GLU A 109 9.14 11.87 -1.38
N GLU A 110 8.89 11.46 -0.13
CA GLU A 110 7.55 11.31 0.44
C GLU A 110 6.71 12.60 0.35
N LYS A 111 7.34 13.78 0.45
CA LYS A 111 6.63 15.06 0.28
C LYS A 111 6.08 15.23 -1.14
N ALA A 112 6.89 14.96 -2.16
CA ALA A 112 6.48 15.06 -3.56
C ALA A 112 5.41 13.99 -3.90
N LEU A 113 5.55 12.78 -3.34
CA LEU A 113 4.52 11.75 -3.42
C LEU A 113 3.19 12.22 -2.83
N VAL A 114 3.20 12.84 -1.64
CA VAL A 114 1.98 13.33 -0.97
C VAL A 114 1.33 14.46 -1.77
N GLU A 115 2.11 15.42 -2.27
CA GLU A 115 1.61 16.47 -3.16
C GLU A 115 0.92 15.86 -4.40
N ALA A 116 1.53 14.84 -5.01
CA ALA A 116 0.96 14.15 -6.16
C ALA A 116 -0.34 13.40 -5.83
N VAL A 117 -0.41 12.67 -4.70
CA VAL A 117 -1.59 11.89 -4.34
C VAL A 117 -2.77 12.77 -3.90
N LEU A 118 -2.51 13.91 -3.27
CA LEU A 118 -3.55 14.89 -2.92
C LEU A 118 -4.23 15.49 -4.16
N GLY A 119 -3.50 15.56 -5.28
CA GLY A 119 -4.01 16.00 -6.58
C GLY A 119 -4.64 14.90 -7.44
N ALA A 120 -4.70 13.65 -6.96
CA ALA A 120 -5.19 12.52 -7.75
C ALA A 120 -6.69 12.67 -8.11
N PRO A 121 -7.13 12.14 -9.27
CA PRO A 121 -8.50 12.32 -9.78
C PRO A 121 -9.57 11.46 -9.10
N GLY A 122 -9.21 10.70 -8.06
CA GLY A 122 -10.10 9.79 -7.33
C GLY A 122 -9.35 9.04 -6.23
N PRO A 123 -9.98 8.02 -5.59
CA PRO A 123 -9.34 7.24 -4.55
C PRO A 123 -7.98 6.71 -4.97
N ALA A 124 -7.00 6.81 -4.08
CA ALA A 124 -5.64 6.37 -4.33
C ALA A 124 -5.22 5.28 -3.35
N VAL A 125 -4.37 4.36 -3.79
CA VAL A 125 -3.65 3.44 -2.90
C VAL A 125 -2.15 3.65 -3.01
N ILE A 126 -1.46 3.69 -1.87
CA ILE A 126 -0.01 3.86 -1.77
C ILE A 126 0.57 2.61 -1.11
N ALA A 127 1.55 1.96 -1.74
CA ALA A 127 2.38 0.94 -1.11
C ALA A 127 3.79 1.46 -0.88
N TRP A 128 4.26 1.39 0.36
CA TRP A 128 5.55 1.94 0.75
C TRP A 128 6.34 1.07 1.74
N LYS A 129 7.48 1.57 2.20
CA LYS A 129 8.30 0.92 3.24
C LYS A 129 7.80 1.31 4.62
N HIS A 130 7.70 0.33 5.53
CA HIS A 130 7.14 0.55 6.88
C HIS A 130 7.77 1.68 7.70
N ASN A 131 9.08 1.89 7.57
CA ASN A 131 9.82 2.91 8.32
C ASN A 131 9.41 4.34 7.95
N THR A 132 8.82 4.55 6.78
CA THR A 132 8.42 5.87 6.27
C THR A 132 6.89 6.02 6.13
N LEU A 133 6.10 4.99 6.47
CA LEU A 133 4.63 5.11 6.51
C LEU A 133 4.13 6.17 7.50
N PRO A 134 4.66 6.28 8.74
CA PRO A 134 4.28 7.36 9.65
C PRO A 134 4.54 8.75 9.06
N LEU A 135 5.67 8.95 8.36
CA LEU A 135 5.98 10.21 7.69
C LEU A 135 4.94 10.55 6.61
N ILE A 136 4.57 9.58 5.76
CA ILE A 136 3.54 9.79 4.73
C ILE A 136 2.20 10.15 5.39
N ALA A 137 1.82 9.45 6.46
CA ALA A 137 0.58 9.73 7.17
C ALA A 137 0.54 11.14 7.78
N ASN A 138 1.64 11.53 8.43
CA ASN A 138 1.79 12.87 9.02
C ASN A 138 1.70 13.96 7.95
N LEU A 139 2.30 13.75 6.77
CA LEU A 139 2.23 14.68 5.64
C LEU A 139 0.80 14.79 5.07
N ILE A 140 0.03 13.70 5.05
CA ILE A 140 -1.39 13.72 4.61
C ILE A 140 -2.25 14.47 5.65
N LEU A 141 -2.08 14.17 6.93
CA LEU A 141 -2.87 14.74 8.03
C LEU A 141 -2.49 16.21 8.32
N GLY A 142 -1.24 16.58 8.09
CA GLY A 142 -0.70 17.87 8.49
C GLY A 142 -0.31 17.95 9.97
N ASP A 143 -0.27 16.81 10.68
CA ASP A 143 0.08 16.71 12.10
C ASP A 143 0.79 15.37 12.41
N THR A 144 0.86 14.98 13.69
CA THR A 144 1.49 13.72 14.15
C THR A 144 0.52 12.81 14.89
N SER A 145 -0.78 12.91 14.59
CA SER A 145 -1.84 12.14 15.25
C SER A 145 -1.92 10.68 14.82
N ALA A 146 -1.33 10.31 13.67
CA ALA A 146 -1.19 8.92 13.25
C ALA A 146 -0.24 8.14 14.18
N PRO A 147 -0.29 6.80 14.17
CA PRO A 147 0.74 6.00 14.81
C PRO A 147 2.13 6.36 14.30
N GLN A 148 3.06 6.60 15.22
CA GLN A 148 4.43 7.05 14.87
C GLN A 148 5.38 5.88 14.59
N SER A 149 4.85 4.65 14.59
CA SER A 149 5.56 3.47 14.14
C SER A 149 4.61 2.54 13.42
N TRP A 150 5.14 1.80 12.45
CA TRP A 150 4.42 0.68 11.82
C TRP A 150 5.06 -0.62 12.29
N PRO A 151 4.40 -1.43 13.14
CA PRO A 151 4.99 -2.62 13.70
C PRO A 151 5.49 -3.57 12.61
N PHE A 152 6.69 -4.11 12.81
CA PHE A 152 7.39 -4.86 11.77
C PHE A 152 6.62 -6.11 11.30
N SER A 153 5.84 -6.74 12.16
CA SER A 153 5.02 -7.92 11.85
C SER A 153 3.74 -7.60 11.07
N ARG A 154 3.30 -6.33 11.04
CA ARG A 154 2.03 -5.94 10.43
C ARG A 154 2.23 -5.68 8.94
N VAL A 155 1.66 -6.56 8.14
CA VAL A 155 1.59 -6.50 6.65
C VAL A 155 0.14 -6.49 6.17
N ASP A 156 -0.78 -6.52 7.12
CA ASP A 156 -2.19 -6.84 7.07
C ASP A 156 -3.05 -5.64 7.51
N MET A 157 -2.53 -4.43 7.36
CA MET A 157 -3.20 -3.19 7.75
C MET A 157 -3.30 -2.22 6.57
N VAL A 158 -4.40 -1.47 6.53
CA VAL A 158 -4.55 -0.28 5.70
C VAL A 158 -4.81 0.91 6.61
N TRP A 159 -4.06 1.98 6.42
CA TRP A 159 -4.45 3.29 6.96
C TRP A 159 -5.30 3.99 5.90
N VAL A 160 -6.56 4.22 6.20
CA VAL A 160 -7.51 4.86 5.30
C VAL A 160 -7.66 6.31 5.73
N PHE A 161 -7.45 7.21 4.78
CA PHE A 161 -7.60 8.64 4.98
C PHE A 161 -8.80 9.14 4.20
N ASP A 162 -9.66 9.90 4.86
CA ASP A 162 -10.82 10.55 4.26
C ASP A 162 -10.72 12.06 4.41
N ARG A 163 -10.96 12.76 3.30
CA ARG A 163 -10.99 14.22 3.28
C ARG A 163 -12.31 14.72 3.84
N LEU A 164 -12.23 15.60 4.83
CA LEU A 164 -13.34 16.32 5.43
C LEU A 164 -13.18 17.83 5.22
N SER A 165 -14.19 18.63 5.58
CA SER A 165 -14.20 20.09 5.39
C SER A 165 -13.05 20.84 6.08
N GLY A 166 -12.40 20.23 7.08
CA GLY A 166 -11.31 20.81 7.86
C GLY A 166 -9.94 20.16 7.67
N GLY A 167 -9.78 19.19 6.75
CA GLY A 167 -8.53 18.46 6.56
C GLY A 167 -8.73 16.99 6.28
N TRP A 168 -7.80 16.15 6.73
CA TRP A 168 -7.86 14.70 6.58
C TRP A 168 -8.07 14.04 7.93
N THR A 169 -8.80 12.93 7.94
CA THR A 169 -8.89 12.00 9.07
C THR A 169 -8.24 10.69 8.69
N MET A 170 -7.88 9.86 9.67
CA MET A 170 -7.32 8.54 9.45
C MET A 170 -7.99 7.50 10.33
N ILE A 171 -8.27 6.33 9.77
CA ILE A 171 -8.62 5.12 10.50
C ILE A 171 -7.75 3.94 10.07
N GLN A 172 -7.66 2.93 10.93
CA GLN A 172 -6.98 1.67 10.63
C GLN A 172 -8.00 0.60 10.26
N VAL A 173 -7.78 -0.07 9.12
CA VAL A 173 -8.63 -1.15 8.61
C VAL A 173 -7.78 -2.41 8.43
N PRO A 174 -7.96 -3.43 9.29
CA PRO A 174 -7.33 -4.73 9.12
C PRO A 174 -7.74 -5.38 7.78
N GLN A 175 -6.77 -5.90 7.03
CA GLN A 175 -7.02 -6.51 5.74
C GLN A 175 -7.60 -7.94 5.87
N LEU A 176 -7.10 -8.71 6.86
CA LEU A 176 -7.50 -10.09 7.16
C LEU A 176 -7.52 -11.02 5.92
N LEU A 177 -6.50 -10.94 5.08
CA LEU A 177 -6.46 -11.62 3.77
C LEU A 177 -5.90 -13.03 3.85
N LEU A 178 -4.94 -13.24 4.74
CA LEU A 178 -4.21 -14.50 4.86
C LEU A 178 -4.35 -15.07 6.27
N ALA A 179 -4.25 -16.39 6.39
CA ALA A 179 -4.21 -17.05 7.69
C ALA A 179 -3.07 -16.48 8.55
N GLY A 180 -3.39 -16.13 9.80
CA GLY A 180 -2.46 -15.50 10.75
C GLY A 180 -2.47 -13.97 10.74
N ASP A 181 -3.28 -13.32 9.90
CA ASP A 181 -3.55 -11.88 10.01
C ASP A 181 -4.34 -11.56 11.30
N SER A 182 -4.18 -10.35 11.83
CA SER A 182 -4.78 -9.88 13.09
C SER A 182 -5.66 -8.65 12.87
N ASP A 183 -6.77 -8.57 13.60
CA ASP A 183 -7.68 -7.43 13.63
C ASP A 183 -7.26 -6.35 14.65
N GLU A 184 -6.25 -6.64 15.47
CA GLU A 184 -5.74 -5.71 16.48
C GLU A 184 -5.23 -4.42 15.83
N LEU A 185 -5.61 -3.26 16.36
CA LEU A 185 -5.11 -1.96 15.94
C LEU A 185 -3.86 -1.60 16.75
N PHE A 186 -3.00 -0.73 16.22
CA PHE A 186 -1.79 -0.30 16.93
C PHE A 186 -1.69 1.23 17.03
N ALA A 187 -1.15 1.70 18.16
CA ALA A 187 -0.95 3.12 18.43
C ALA A 187 0.39 3.65 17.88
#